data_AF-A0A0K1T0R3-F1
#
_entry.id   AF-A0A0K1T0R3-F1
#
_cell.length_a   1.000
_cell.length_b   1.000
_cell.length_c   1.000
_cell.angle_alpha   90.00
_cell.angle_beta   90.00
_cell.angle_gamma   90.00
#
_symmetry.space_group_name_H-M   'P 1'
#
loop_
_entity.id
_entity.type
_entity.pdbx_description
1 polymer ?
#
loop_
_entity_poly.entity_id
_entity_poly.type
_entity_poly.pdbx_seq_one_letter_code
_entity_poly.pdbx_strand_id
1 'polypeptide(L)'
;MISQKSDIFRFLVLILIIILLLVSLVFPLAIFGAILLSSFGLFLSKTFIPITLFMLMLLALHGDFYLIGIILIIGFLVLNFLKYFQRNPF
;
A
#
# COMPACT_ATOMS: atom_id res chain seq x y z
N MET A 1 -16.78 8.39 18.23
CA MET A 1 -17.30 8.54 16.84
C MET A 1 -16.27 9.05 15.82
N ILE A 2 -15.35 9.97 16.18
CA ILE A 2 -14.30 10.45 15.25
C ILE A 2 -13.28 9.36 14.90
N SER A 3 -12.93 8.47 15.85
CA SER A 3 -12.02 7.33 15.60
C SER A 3 -12.55 6.40 14.50
N GLN A 4 -13.77 5.88 14.65
CA GLN A 4 -14.38 4.97 13.67
C GLN A 4 -14.43 5.54 12.24
N LYS A 5 -14.68 6.84 12.08
CA LYS A 5 -14.65 7.49 10.74
C LYS A 5 -13.24 7.48 10.15
N SER A 6 -12.21 7.68 10.97
CA SER A 6 -10.81 7.57 10.54
C SER A 6 -10.46 6.12 10.16
N ASP A 7 -10.96 5.13 10.91
CA ASP A 7 -10.68 3.72 10.66
C ASP A 7 -11.29 3.22 9.34
N ILE A 8 -12.52 3.63 9.02
CA ILE A 8 -13.17 3.34 7.73
C ILE A 8 -12.41 3.99 6.57
N PHE A 9 -12.00 5.26 6.74
CA PHE A 9 -11.23 5.95 5.70
C PHE A 9 -9.87 5.28 5.45
N ARG A 10 -9.18 4.83 6.50
CA ARG A 10 -7.92 4.07 6.40
C ARG A 10 -8.10 2.77 5.64
N PHE A 11 -9.18 2.04 5.93
CA PHE A 11 -9.49 0.80 5.23
C PHE A 11 -9.71 1.04 3.73
N LEU A 12 -10.46 2.08 3.40
CA LEU A 12 -10.76 2.45 2.01
C LEU A 12 -9.50 2.87 1.24
N VAL A 13 -8.62 3.65 1.87
CA VAL A 13 -7.30 4.01 1.31
C VAL A 13 -6.43 2.77 1.06
N LEU A 14 -6.42 1.81 1.98
CA LEU A 14 -5.65 0.58 1.82
C LEU A 14 -6.16 -0.27 0.65
N ILE A 15 -7.48 -0.42 0.51
CA ILE A 15 -8.09 -1.08 -0.64
C ILE A 15 -7.67 -0.38 -1.93
N LEU A 16 -7.71 0.95 -1.97
CA LEU A 16 -7.36 1.71 -3.15
C LEU A 16 -5.87 1.54 -3.54
N ILE A 17 -4.97 1.49 -2.56
CA ILE A 17 -3.54 1.19 -2.78
C ILE A 17 -3.36 -0.21 -3.38
N ILE A 18 -4.08 -1.22 -2.86
CA ILE A 18 -4.02 -2.58 -3.39
C ILE A 18 -4.52 -2.62 -4.85
N ILE A 19 -5.62 -1.92 -5.15
CA ILE A 19 -6.12 -1.83 -6.53
C ILE A 19 -5.08 -1.17 -7.44
N LEU A 20 -4.46 -0.07 -7.02
CA LEU A 20 -3.41 0.61 -7.80
C LEU A 20 -2.20 -0.30 -8.07
N LEU A 21 -1.81 -1.14 -7.09
CA LEU A 21 -0.74 -2.13 -7.27
C LEU A 21 -1.12 -3.26 -8.22
N LEU A 22 -2.39 -3.68 -8.24
CA LEU A 22 -2.86 -4.65 -9.22
C LEU A 22 -2.90 -4.04 -10.63
N VAL A 23 -3.40 -2.81 -10.75
CA VAL A 23 -3.37 -2.06 -12.02
C VAL A 23 -1.95 -1.85 -12.51
N SER A 24 -0.98 -1.71 -11.59
CA SER A 24 0.42 -1.51 -11.95
C SER A 24 1.06 -2.72 -12.64
N LEU A 25 0.47 -3.92 -12.55
CA LEU A 25 0.90 -5.09 -13.33
C LEU A 25 0.77 -4.87 -14.84
N VAL A 26 -0.23 -4.08 -15.27
CA VAL A 26 -0.50 -3.78 -16.69
C VAL A 26 -0.01 -2.38 -17.06
N PHE A 27 -0.13 -1.42 -16.13
CA PHE A 27 0.28 -0.04 -16.34
C PHE A 27 1.25 0.41 -15.23
N PRO A 28 2.58 0.23 -15.41
CA PRO A 28 3.56 0.43 -14.33
C PRO A 28 3.52 1.82 -13.68
N LEU A 29 3.10 2.84 -14.43
CA LEU A 29 2.92 4.21 -13.93
C LEU A 29 1.87 4.32 -12.81
N ALA A 30 0.97 3.34 -12.64
CA ALA A 30 0.00 3.32 -11.54
C ALA A 30 0.67 3.25 -10.14
N ILE A 31 1.93 2.82 -10.07
CA ILE A 31 2.72 2.87 -8.81
C ILE A 31 2.90 4.28 -8.29
N PHE A 32 3.01 5.29 -9.16
CA PHE A 32 3.09 6.68 -8.71
C PHE A 32 1.81 7.07 -7.95
N GLY A 33 0.65 6.60 -8.40
CA GLY A 33 -0.62 6.77 -7.69
C GLY A 33 -0.59 6.09 -6.32
N ALA A 34 -0.09 4.85 -6.23
CA ALA A 34 0.04 4.13 -4.97
C ALA A 34 1.01 4.82 -3.99
N ILE A 35 2.14 5.33 -4.49
CA ILE A 35 3.13 6.10 -3.72
C ILE A 35 2.52 7.40 -3.21
N LEU A 36 1.81 8.15 -4.06
CA LEU A 36 1.16 9.41 -3.68
C LEU A 36 0.08 9.17 -2.62
N LEU A 37 -0.78 8.17 -2.80
CA LEU A 37 -1.81 7.83 -1.82
C LEU A 37 -1.22 7.36 -0.50
N SER A 38 -0.18 6.51 -0.55
CA SER A 38 0.58 6.11 0.63
C SER A 38 1.23 7.30 1.33
N SER A 39 1.78 8.23 0.57
CA SER A 39 2.44 9.44 1.09
C SER A 39 1.43 10.42 1.69
N PHE A 40 0.25 10.56 1.11
CA PHE A 40 -0.84 11.35 1.70
C PHE A 40 -1.42 10.68 2.95
N GLY A 41 -1.42 9.34 2.99
CA GLY A 41 -1.78 8.54 4.16
C GLY A 41 -0.73 8.52 5.27
N LEU A 42 0.43 9.17 5.11
CA LEU A 42 1.55 9.21 6.09
C LEU A 42 1.19 9.79 7.45
N PHE A 43 0.05 10.47 7.59
CA PHE A 43 -0.43 10.90 8.90
C PHE A 43 -1.03 9.77 9.75
N LEU A 44 -1.22 8.56 9.21
CA LEU A 44 -2.09 7.54 9.83
C LEU A 44 -1.37 6.25 10.26
N SER A 45 -0.14 5.97 9.82
CA SER A 45 0.73 4.99 10.49
C SER A 45 2.21 5.22 10.14
N LYS A 46 3.11 5.15 11.14
CA LYS A 46 4.58 5.25 11.00
C LYS A 46 5.22 4.09 10.21
N THR A 47 4.40 3.29 9.55
CA THR A 47 4.78 2.03 8.94
C THR A 47 5.21 2.33 7.52
N PHE A 48 6.52 2.52 7.30
CA PHE A 48 7.39 2.17 6.16
C PHE A 48 6.90 2.15 4.67
N ILE A 49 5.60 2.22 4.36
CA ILE A 49 4.97 1.94 3.06
C ILE A 49 5.47 2.83 1.91
N PRO A 50 5.69 4.16 2.06
CA PRO A 50 6.11 4.96 0.91
C PRO A 50 7.54 4.66 0.47
N ILE A 51 8.44 4.33 1.41
CA ILE A 51 9.82 3.93 1.08
C ILE A 51 9.83 2.58 0.39
N THR A 52 9.02 1.62 0.86
CA THR A 52 8.90 0.30 0.22
C THR A 52 8.36 0.42 -1.20
N LEU A 53 7.32 1.23 -1.40
CA LEU A 53 6.74 1.48 -2.73
C LEU A 53 7.72 2.23 -3.66
N PHE A 54 8.51 3.16 -3.12
CA PHE A 54 9.54 3.86 -3.88
C PHE A 54 10.68 2.94 -4.31
N MET A 55 11.18 2.08 -3.41
CA MET A 55 12.10 1.00 -3.75
C MET A 55 11.53 0.09 -4.84
N LEU A 56 10.21 -0.18 -4.79
CA LEU A 56 9.54 -0.95 -5.83
C LEU A 56 9.57 -0.26 -7.19
N MET A 57 9.36 1.06 -7.21
CA MET A 57 9.41 1.86 -8.42
C MET A 57 10.80 1.81 -9.07
N LEU A 58 11.86 1.88 -8.25
CA LEU A 58 13.24 1.73 -8.73
C LEU A 58 13.49 0.32 -9.30
N LEU A 59 12.95 -0.72 -8.66
CA LEU A 59 12.97 -2.09 -9.20
C LEU A 59 12.14 -2.22 -10.48
N ALA A 60 11.00 -1.53 -10.57
CA ALA A 60 10.11 -1.53 -11.73
C ALA A 60 10.78 -0.98 -12.97
N LEU A 61 11.56 0.09 -12.80
CA LEU A 61 12.41 0.67 -13.84
C LEU A 61 13.46 -0.32 -14.36
N HIS A 62 13.80 -1.36 -13.59
CA HIS A 62 14.74 -2.43 -13.98
C HIS A 62 14.04 -3.73 -14.45
N GLY A 63 12.73 -3.68 -14.72
CA GLY A 63 11.99 -4.68 -15.52
C GLY A 63 11.75 -6.03 -14.85
N ASP A 64 12.81 -6.80 -14.60
CA ASP A 64 12.71 -8.23 -14.30
C ASP A 64 12.24 -8.52 -12.86
N PHE A 65 12.59 -7.65 -11.91
CA PHE A 65 12.23 -7.81 -10.50
C PHE A 65 10.88 -7.17 -10.14
N TYR A 66 10.22 -6.56 -11.12
CA TYR A 66 9.01 -5.78 -10.90
C TYR A 66 7.87 -6.60 -10.29
N LEU A 67 7.60 -7.75 -10.90
CA LEU A 67 6.48 -8.62 -10.56
C LEU A 67 6.66 -9.24 -9.16
N ILE A 68 7.88 -9.69 -8.86
CA ILE A 68 8.27 -10.21 -7.54
C ILE A 68 8.09 -9.12 -6.48
N GLY A 69 8.50 -7.89 -6.79
CA GLY A 69 8.33 -6.74 -5.92
C GLY A 69 6.85 -6.49 -5.56
N ILE A 70 5.98 -6.43 -6.56
CA ILE A 70 4.53 -6.21 -6.35
C ILE A 70 3.95 -7.27 -5.41
N ILE A 71 4.25 -8.55 -5.67
CA ILE A 71 3.74 -9.67 -4.86
C ILE A 71 4.18 -9.54 -3.40
N LEU A 72 5.45 -9.20 -3.15
CA LEU A 72 5.98 -9.00 -1.80
C LEU A 72 5.29 -7.86 -1.06
N ILE A 73 5.05 -6.72 -1.73
CA ILE A 73 4.36 -5.58 -1.10
C ILE A 73 2.90 -5.91 -0.81
N ILE A 74 2.20 -6.57 -1.74
CA ILE A 74 0.81 -6.99 -1.50
C ILE A 74 0.76 -7.92 -0.29
N GLY A 75 1.64 -8.94 -0.23
CA GLY A 75 1.75 -9.83 0.92
C GLY A 75 2.05 -9.09 2.23
N PHE A 76 2.98 -8.13 2.22
CA PHE A 76 3.29 -7.31 3.38
C PHE A 76 2.11 -6.46 3.85
N LEU A 77 1.39 -5.81 2.93
CA LEU A 77 0.19 -5.02 3.24
C LEU A 77 -0.91 -5.89 3.86
N VAL A 78 -1.16 -7.07 3.29
CA VAL A 78 -2.14 -8.03 3.82
C VAL A 78 -1.76 -8.48 5.23
N LEU A 79 -0.50 -8.84 5.47
CA LEU A 79 -0.03 -9.24 6.81
C LEU A 79 -0.13 -8.09 7.82
N ASN A 80 0.20 -6.86 7.42
CA ASN A 80 0.03 -5.69 8.28
C ASN A 80 -1.44 -5.45 8.61
N PHE A 81 -2.32 -5.63 7.63
CA PHE A 81 -3.74 -5.46 7.80
C PHE A 81 -4.34 -6.52 8.73
N LEU A 82 -3.93 -7.79 8.60
CA LEU A 82 -4.31 -8.86 9.52
C LEU A 82 -3.84 -8.58 10.95
N LYS A 83 -2.60 -8.12 11.13
CA LYS A 83 -2.08 -7.71 12.44
C LYS A 83 -2.84 -6.52 13.03
N TYR A 84 -3.24 -5.57 12.20
CA TYR A 84 -4.07 -4.44 12.62
C TYR A 84 -5.42 -4.90 13.18
N PHE A 85 -6.11 -5.77 12.44
CA PHE A 85 -7.39 -6.34 12.86
C PHE A 85 -7.27 -7.19 14.14
N GLN A 86 -6.19 -7.95 14.30
CA GLN A 86 -5.94 -8.71 15.53
C GLN A 86 -5.71 -7.81 16.75
N ARG A 87 -5.09 -6.64 16.58
CA ARG A 87 -4.81 -5.70 17.68
C ARG A 87 -5.98 -4.79 18.02
N ASN A 88 -6.79 -4.40 17.02
CA ASN A 88 -7.96 -3.56 17.17
C ASN A 88 -9.21 -4.25 16.61
N PRO A 89 -9.79 -5.23 17.32
CA PRO A 89 -11.12 -5.71 16.99
C PRO A 89 -12.13 -4.60 17.38
N PHE A 90 -12.64 -3.90 16.37
CA PHE A 90 -13.74 -2.91 16.41
C PHE A 90 -13.41 -1.46 16.76
#